data_AF-A0A1U7D843-F1
#
_entry.id   AF-A0A1U7D843-F1
#
_cell.length_a   1.000
_cell.length_b   1.000
_cell.length_c   1.000
_cell.angle_alpha   90.00
_cell.angle_beta   90.00
_cell.angle_gamma   90.00
#
_symmetry.space_group_name_H-M   'P 1'
#
loop_
_entity.id
_entity.type
_entity.pdbx_description
1 polymer ?
#
loop_
_entity_poly.entity_id
_entity_poly.type
_entity_poly.pdbx_seq_one_letter_code
_entity_poly.pdbx_strand_id
1 'polypeptide(L)'
;MTVWLCAAVSGERANASTAADCAAFWRGVAAEQRAMPGLGISPETAETLARSFEELASPDAATAERISGYRLLYRGRIDGDPQSSALFRRISRRCDALLAEQAAPSS
;
A
#
# COMPACT_ATOMS: atom_id res chain seq x y z
N MET A 1 28.40 12.32 28.92
CA MET A 1 27.11 11.64 29.17
C MET A 1 26.45 11.41 27.82
N THR A 2 26.22 10.14 27.54
CA THR A 2 25.84 9.54 26.27
C THR A 2 24.34 9.59 26.08
N VAL A 3 23.85 10.27 25.04
CA VAL A 3 22.49 10.05 24.51
C VAL A 3 22.52 10.49 23.06
N TRP A 4 22.34 9.60 22.09
CA TRP A 4 21.77 9.86 20.75
C TRP A 4 21.72 8.52 20.01
N LEU A 5 20.75 7.67 20.35
CA LEU A 5 20.53 6.37 19.69
C LEU A 5 19.04 5.97 19.73
N CYS A 6 18.14 6.78 19.15
CA CYS A 6 16.71 6.42 19.02
C CYS A 6 16.09 6.72 17.63
N ALA A 7 16.81 7.32 16.69
CA ALA A 7 16.21 7.77 15.43
C ALA A 7 15.92 6.61 14.44
N ALA A 8 16.77 5.58 14.39
CA ALA A 8 16.65 4.51 13.39
C ALA A 8 15.41 3.61 13.56
N VAL A 9 15.05 3.26 14.81
CA VAL A 9 13.94 2.32 15.09
C VAL A 9 12.56 2.88 14.77
N SER A 10 12.42 4.22 14.77
CA SER A 10 11.14 4.89 14.51
C SER A 10 10.85 4.96 13.01
N GLY A 11 11.88 5.17 12.19
CA GLY A 11 11.76 5.14 10.73
C GLY A 11 11.41 3.76 10.20
N GLU A 12 12.05 2.70 10.73
CA GLU A 12 11.80 1.34 10.29
C GLU A 12 10.38 0.85 10.61
N ARG A 13 9.85 1.17 11.80
CA ARG A 13 8.44 0.90 12.13
C ARG A 13 7.45 1.68 11.28
N ALA A 14 7.76 2.94 10.97
CA ALA A 14 6.90 3.75 10.09
C ALA A 14 6.88 3.19 8.66
N ASN A 15 8.01 2.69 8.18
CA ASN A 15 8.11 2.01 6.88
C ASN A 15 7.35 0.69 6.88
N ALA A 16 7.50 -0.14 7.92
CA ALA A 16 6.76 -1.39 8.05
C ALA A 16 5.23 -1.16 8.13
N SER A 17 4.79 -0.13 8.85
CA SER A 17 3.37 0.25 8.90
C SER A 17 2.86 0.75 7.54
N THR A 18 3.67 1.56 6.84
CA THR A 18 3.31 2.06 5.51
C THR A 18 3.27 0.94 4.47
N ALA A 19 4.22 0.01 4.55
CA ALA A 19 4.23 -1.20 3.75
C ALA A 19 2.99 -2.07 4.04
N ALA A 20 2.60 -2.27 5.30
CA ALA A 20 1.37 -3.00 5.64
C ALA A 20 0.10 -2.36 5.04
N ASP A 21 0.01 -1.02 5.08
CA ASP A 21 -1.07 -0.29 4.43
C ASP A 21 -1.06 -0.46 2.90
N CYS A 22 0.12 -0.39 2.27
CA CYS A 22 0.28 -0.61 0.83
C CYS A 22 -0.04 -2.05 0.41
N ALA A 23 0.34 -3.04 1.23
CA ALA A 23 -0.04 -4.44 1.03
C ALA A 23 -1.56 -4.61 1.04
N ALA A 24 -2.23 -4.09 2.07
CA ALA A 24 -3.69 -4.13 2.17
C ALA A 24 -4.38 -3.39 1.02
N PHE A 25 -3.86 -2.21 0.64
CA PHE A 25 -4.38 -1.44 -0.48
C PHE A 25 -4.29 -2.23 -1.80
N TRP A 26 -3.16 -2.85 -2.11
CA TRP A 26 -3.02 -3.59 -3.37
C TRP A 26 -3.75 -4.94 -3.35
N ARG A 27 -3.86 -5.62 -2.19
CA ARG A 27 -4.75 -6.78 -2.03
C ARG A 27 -6.20 -6.40 -2.28
N GLY A 28 -6.65 -5.28 -1.74
CA GLY A 28 -8.00 -4.76 -1.97
C GLY A 28 -8.25 -4.48 -3.45
N VAL A 29 -7.31 -3.83 -4.14
CA VAL A 29 -7.40 -3.59 -5.59
C VAL A 29 -7.51 -4.89 -6.38
N ALA A 30 -6.69 -5.91 -6.06
CA ALA A 30 -6.76 -7.19 -6.74
C ALA A 30 -8.12 -7.88 -6.56
N ALA A 31 -8.65 -7.87 -5.33
CA ALA A 31 -9.95 -8.46 -5.02
C ALA A 31 -11.10 -7.70 -5.73
N GLU A 32 -11.11 -6.38 -5.64
CA GLU A 32 -12.15 -5.55 -6.28
C GLU A 32 -12.06 -5.63 -7.81
N GLN A 33 -10.87 -5.59 -8.41
CA GLN A 33 -10.74 -5.68 -9.87
C GLN A 33 -11.27 -7.02 -10.44
N ARG A 34 -11.22 -8.11 -9.66
CA ARG A 34 -11.85 -9.39 -10.03
C ARG A 34 -13.36 -9.35 -9.94
N ALA A 35 -13.90 -8.67 -8.93
CA ALA A 35 -15.33 -8.57 -8.71
C ALA A 35 -15.99 -7.54 -9.65
N MET A 36 -15.31 -6.42 -9.88
CA MET A 36 -15.80 -5.26 -10.62
C MET A 36 -14.62 -4.59 -11.36
N PRO A 37 -14.40 -4.97 -12.64
CA PRO A 37 -13.33 -4.37 -13.43
C PRO A 37 -13.52 -2.86 -13.62
N GLY A 38 -12.47 -2.07 -13.37
CA GLY A 38 -12.53 -0.62 -13.60
C GLY A 38 -11.40 0.21 -12.99
N LEU A 39 -10.46 -0.41 -12.27
CA LEU A 39 -9.41 0.30 -11.53
C LEU A 39 -8.18 0.65 -12.37
N GLY A 40 -8.04 0.06 -13.57
CA GLY A 40 -6.97 0.37 -14.53
C GLY A 40 -5.65 -0.39 -14.30
N ILE A 41 -5.67 -1.46 -13.52
CA ILE A 41 -4.54 -2.36 -13.27
C ILE A 41 -5.06 -3.80 -13.28
N SER A 42 -4.25 -4.78 -13.71
CA SER A 42 -4.67 -6.19 -13.68
C SER A 42 -4.67 -6.72 -12.23
N PRO A 43 -5.54 -7.69 -11.89
CA PRO A 43 -5.52 -8.33 -10.57
C PRO A 43 -4.15 -8.92 -10.21
N GLU A 44 -3.47 -9.55 -11.18
CA GLU A 44 -2.17 -10.21 -10.98
C GLU A 44 -1.06 -9.20 -10.67
N THR A 45 -1.10 -8.03 -11.32
CA THR A 45 -0.16 -6.94 -11.05
C THR A 45 -0.39 -6.40 -9.64
N ALA A 46 -1.64 -6.19 -9.25
CA ALA A 46 -1.99 -5.73 -7.90
C ALA A 46 -1.59 -6.76 -6.82
N GLU A 47 -1.74 -8.06 -7.06
CA GLU A 47 -1.26 -9.08 -6.13
C GLU A 47 0.26 -9.12 -6.01
N THR A 48 0.96 -8.92 -7.11
CA THR A 48 2.42 -8.86 -7.12
C THR A 48 2.90 -7.69 -6.26
N LEU A 49 2.31 -6.51 -6.44
CA LEU A 49 2.59 -5.34 -5.61
C LEU A 49 2.29 -5.61 -4.14
N ALA A 50 1.13 -6.20 -3.83
CA ALA A 50 0.77 -6.53 -2.46
C ALA A 50 1.81 -7.44 -1.78
N ARG A 51 2.27 -8.49 -2.48
CA ARG A 51 3.30 -9.41 -1.97
C ARG A 51 4.63 -8.68 -1.71
N SER A 52 5.05 -7.80 -2.62
CA SER A 52 6.26 -7.00 -2.41
C SER A 52 6.19 -6.13 -1.15
N PHE A 53 5.01 -5.61 -0.80
CA PHE A 53 4.84 -4.87 0.45
C PHE A 53 4.69 -5.77 1.69
N GLU A 54 4.11 -6.96 1.57
CA GLU A 54 4.12 -7.98 2.64
C GLU A 54 5.56 -8.36 3.01
N GLU A 55 6.45 -8.52 2.02
CA GLU A 55 7.89 -8.78 2.24
C GLU A 55 8.60 -7.65 3.01
N LEU A 56 8.19 -6.40 2.81
CA LEU A 56 8.76 -5.22 3.50
C LEU A 56 8.19 -5.00 4.91
N ALA A 57 6.96 -5.45 5.17
CA ALA A 57 6.30 -5.27 6.46
C ALA A 57 6.42 -6.50 7.35
N SER A 58 5.77 -7.59 6.91
CA SER A 58 5.70 -8.92 7.49
C SER A 58 4.75 -9.78 6.65
N PRO A 59 4.92 -11.11 6.65
CA PRO A 59 3.90 -12.01 6.15
C PRO A 59 2.53 -11.67 6.75
N ASP A 60 1.49 -11.71 5.93
CA ASP A 60 0.09 -11.43 6.32
C ASP A 60 -0.20 -9.99 6.82
N ALA A 61 0.68 -9.03 6.52
CA ALA A 61 0.46 -7.61 6.86
C ALA A 61 -0.84 -7.02 6.26
N ALA A 62 -1.30 -7.57 5.14
CA ALA A 62 -2.58 -7.25 4.50
C ALA A 62 -3.77 -7.90 5.23
N THR A 63 -4.03 -7.50 6.48
CA THR A 63 -5.13 -8.07 7.26
C THR A 63 -6.48 -7.76 6.62
N ALA A 64 -7.46 -8.65 6.84
CA ALA A 64 -8.83 -8.46 6.33
C ALA A 64 -9.44 -7.12 6.78
N GLU A 65 -9.13 -6.69 8.01
CA GLU A 65 -9.55 -5.39 8.54
C GLU A 65 -8.99 -4.23 7.69
N ARG A 66 -7.68 -4.21 7.44
CA ARG A 66 -7.05 -3.16 6.61
C ARG A 66 -7.59 -3.15 5.19
N ILE A 67 -7.76 -4.33 4.59
CA ILE A 67 -8.33 -4.46 3.24
C ILE A 67 -9.74 -3.87 3.20
N SER A 68 -10.58 -4.20 4.19
CA SER A 68 -11.97 -3.71 4.26
C SER A 68 -12.05 -2.19 4.38
N GLY A 69 -11.05 -1.55 5.00
CA GLY A 69 -10.95 -0.09 5.13
C GLY A 69 -10.88 0.65 3.79
N TYR A 70 -10.49 -0.01 2.70
CA TYR A 70 -10.41 0.59 1.37
C TYR A 70 -11.62 0.33 0.47
N ARG A 71 -12.59 -0.49 0.91
CA ARG A 71 -13.72 -0.90 0.07
C ARG A 71 -14.54 0.28 -0.49
N LEU A 72 -14.83 1.27 0.37
CA LEU A 72 -15.58 2.47 -0.05
C LEU A 72 -14.79 3.33 -1.03
N LEU A 73 -13.47 3.40 -0.87
CA LEU A 73 -12.57 4.10 -1.79
C LEU A 73 -12.64 3.48 -3.19
N TYR A 74 -12.57 2.15 -3.31
CA TYR A 74 -12.60 1.49 -4.62
C TYR A 74 -13.94 1.67 -5.32
N ARG A 75 -15.03 1.50 -4.58
CA ARG A 75 -16.38 1.72 -5.11
C ARG A 75 -16.55 3.15 -5.63
N GLY A 76 -16.20 4.15 -4.81
CA GLY A 76 -16.28 5.55 -5.23
C GLY A 76 -15.43 5.83 -6.48
N ARG A 77 -14.22 5.25 -6.57
CA ARG A 77 -13.39 5.37 -7.77
C ARG A 77 -14.05 4.77 -9.01
N ILE A 78 -14.63 3.57 -8.91
CA ILE A 78 -15.32 2.92 -10.04
C ILE A 78 -16.54 3.74 -10.46
N ASP A 79 -17.27 4.31 -9.50
CA ASP A 79 -18.42 5.19 -9.72
C ASP A 79 -18.01 6.58 -10.27
N GLY A 80 -16.71 6.85 -10.44
CA GLY A 80 -16.19 8.10 -10.99
C GLY A 80 -16.10 9.26 -9.99
N ASP A 81 -16.20 8.99 -8.68
CA ASP A 81 -16.07 10.02 -7.64
C ASP A 81 -14.67 10.68 -7.69
N PRO A 82 -14.60 12.02 -7.85
CA PRO A 82 -13.33 12.73 -7.96
C PRO A 82 -12.46 12.62 -6.70
N GLN A 83 -13.07 12.59 -5.51
CA GLN A 83 -12.34 12.53 -4.24
C GLN A 83 -11.70 11.16 -4.05
N SER A 84 -12.45 10.09 -4.28
CA SER A 84 -11.97 8.71 -4.27
C SER A 84 -10.87 8.50 -5.32
N SER A 85 -11.06 9.05 -6.53
CA SER A 85 -10.03 9.01 -7.58
C SER A 85 -8.73 9.72 -7.17
N ALA A 86 -8.83 10.87 -6.51
CA ALA A 86 -7.67 11.61 -6.01
C ALA A 86 -6.97 10.88 -4.86
N LEU A 87 -7.75 10.33 -3.92
CA LEU A 87 -7.24 9.56 -2.78
C LEU A 87 -6.54 8.28 -3.25
N PHE A 88 -7.14 7.54 -4.18
CA PHE A 88 -6.53 6.36 -4.79
C PHE A 88 -5.16 6.71 -5.37
N ARG A 89 -5.08 7.74 -6.22
CA ARG A 89 -3.81 8.19 -6.82
C ARG A 89 -2.78 8.60 -5.77
N ARG A 90 -3.21 9.23 -4.68
CA ARG A 90 -2.31 9.64 -3.59
C ARG A 90 -1.73 8.42 -2.86
N ILE A 91 -2.56 7.41 -2.57
CA ILE A 91 -2.12 6.18 -1.91
C ILE A 91 -1.19 5.40 -2.84
N SER A 92 -1.56 5.21 -4.12
CA SER A 92 -0.69 4.54 -5.09
C SER A 92 0.68 5.19 -5.18
N ARG A 93 0.74 6.52 -5.33
CA ARG A 93 2.04 7.24 -5.36
C ARG A 93 2.86 7.08 -4.09
N ARG A 94 2.22 7.02 -2.92
CA ARG A 94 2.91 6.76 -1.66
C ARG A 94 3.55 5.36 -1.65
N CYS A 95 2.84 4.37 -2.18
CA CYS A 95 3.36 3.02 -2.33
C CYS A 95 4.51 2.95 -3.36
N ASP A 96 4.38 3.64 -4.49
CA ASP A 96 5.43 3.73 -5.50
C ASP A 96 6.72 4.37 -4.94
N ALA A 97 6.57 5.44 -4.16
CA ALA A 97 7.69 6.10 -3.49
C ALA A 97 8.41 5.15 -2.52
N LEU A 98 7.67 4.37 -1.75
CA LEU A 98 8.25 3.40 -0.82
C LEU A 98 9.09 2.34 -1.56
N LEU A 99 8.61 1.82 -2.70
CA LEU A 99 9.39 0.88 -3.52
C LEU A 99 10.64 1.52 -4.11
N ALA A 100 10.54 2.77 -4.57
CA ALA A 100 11.69 3.51 -5.10
C ALA A 100 12.78 3.73 -4.03
N GLU A 101 12.38 4.01 -2.78
CA GLU A 101 13.29 4.11 -1.64
C GLU A 101 14.02 2.80 -1.35
N GLN A 102 13.38 1.64 -1.52
CA GLN A 102 14.03 0.32 -1.34
C GLN A 102 15.01 -0.01 -2.48
N ALA A 103 14.79 0.55 -3.67
CA ALA A 103 15.62 0.29 -4.85
C ALA A 103 16.87 1.19 -4.92
N ALA A 104 16.91 2.28 -4.15
CA ALA A 104 18.07 3.16 -4.10
C ALA A 104 19.18 2.55 -3.22
N PRO A 105 20.39 2.29 -3.74
CA PRO A 105 21.49 1.84 -2.90
C PRO A 105 21.86 2.94 -1.91
N SER A 106 21.88 2.59 -0.61
CA SER A 106 22.38 3.46 0.47
C SER A 106 23.76 4.00 0.09
N SER A 107 23.81 5.28 -0.24
CA SER A 107 25.05 5.99 -0.58
C SER A 107 25.74 6.52 0.67
#